data_AF-A0A8S4QGV2-F1
#
_entry.id   AF-A0A8S4QGV2-F1
#
_cell.length_a   1.000
_cell.length_b   1.000
_cell.length_c   1.000
_cell.angle_alpha   90.00
_cell.angle_beta   90.00
_cell.angle_gamma   90.00
#
_symmetry.space_group_name_H-M   'P 1'
#
loop_
_entity.id
_entity.type
_entity.pdbx_description
1 polymer ?
#
loop_
_entity_poly.entity_id
_entity_poly.type
_entity_poly.pdbx_seq_one_letter_code
_entity_poly.pdbx_strand_id
1 'polypeptide(L)'
;MFSALKKLTRSGDDRCTAPMPMSSSLQKKFSRGVHFNMKILIKGDRNVGKSCLLQRLQGGAFTEEYVPTEQIQVAPIHWAYKNTDFIVKVEVWEVVDKGRTKKKPPLGLKLENQSAPVPEEEYDTPVLDATFLDVYKNATGVILMLDITKPW
;
A
#
# COMPACT_ATOMS: atom_id res chain seq x y z
N MET A 1 45.98 -16.19 -15.20
CA MET A 1 45.24 -17.29 -14.56
C MET A 1 44.57 -16.79 -13.29
N PHE A 2 43.30 -16.36 -13.35
CA PHE A 2 42.42 -16.21 -12.18
C PHE A 2 40.96 -16.25 -12.67
N SER A 3 40.50 -17.46 -12.99
CA SER A 3 39.10 -17.75 -13.36
C SER A 3 38.58 -18.81 -12.40
N ALA A 4 38.14 -18.40 -11.20
CA ALA A 4 37.60 -19.36 -10.21
C ALA A 4 36.73 -18.72 -9.11
N LEU A 5 35.90 -17.72 -9.41
CA LEU A 5 34.97 -17.14 -8.43
C LEU A 5 33.50 -17.04 -8.90
N LYS A 6 33.13 -17.75 -9.98
CA LYS A 6 31.80 -17.62 -10.61
C LYS A 6 30.85 -18.79 -10.39
N LYS A 7 31.01 -19.56 -9.30
CA LYS A 7 30.21 -20.79 -9.12
C LYS A 7 29.86 -21.10 -7.67
N LEU A 8 29.20 -20.18 -6.96
CA LEU A 8 28.60 -20.48 -5.65
C LEU A 8 27.38 -19.58 -5.34
N THR A 9 26.34 -19.59 -6.19
CA THR A 9 24.97 -19.17 -5.79
C THR A 9 23.94 -19.83 -6.71
N ARG A 10 23.82 -21.16 -6.62
CA ARG A 10 22.65 -21.89 -7.15
C ARG A 10 22.15 -22.83 -6.08
N SER A 11 21.59 -22.26 -5.02
CA SER A 11 20.65 -22.96 -4.14
C SER A 11 19.29 -22.36 -4.43
N GLY A 12 18.41 -23.16 -5.05
CA GLY A 12 17.04 -22.77 -5.36
C GLY A 12 16.23 -22.69 -4.08
N ASP A 13 15.64 -21.54 -3.83
CA ASP A 13 14.57 -21.32 -2.87
C ASP A 13 13.39 -20.72 -3.65
N ASP A 14 12.45 -21.58 -4.08
CA ASP A 14 11.29 -21.24 -4.92
C ASP A 14 10.16 -20.56 -4.13
N ARG A 15 10.48 -19.60 -3.26
CA ARG A 15 9.48 -18.86 -2.45
C ARG A 15 9.43 -17.36 -2.67
N CYS A 16 10.25 -16.82 -3.56
CA CYS A 16 10.18 -15.41 -3.93
C CYS A 16 10.19 -15.28 -5.46
N THR A 17 9.04 -14.97 -6.06
CA THR A 17 9.01 -14.42 -7.41
C THR A 17 9.96 -13.23 -7.46
N ALA A 18 11.00 -13.32 -8.27
CA ALA A 18 11.93 -12.23 -8.49
C ALA A 18 11.12 -10.97 -8.83
N PRO A 19 11.42 -9.80 -8.24
CA PRO A 19 10.72 -8.57 -8.57
C PRO A 19 10.78 -8.38 -10.09
N MET A 20 9.61 -8.24 -10.72
CA MET A 20 9.54 -8.11 -12.17
C MET A 20 10.47 -6.98 -12.63
N PRO A 21 11.36 -7.23 -13.59
CA PRO A 21 12.27 -6.20 -14.07
C PRO A 21 11.45 -5.04 -14.63
N MET A 22 11.72 -3.83 -14.14
CA MET A 22 11.10 -2.60 -14.64
C MET A 22 11.22 -2.53 -16.17
N SER A 23 10.16 -2.08 -16.85
CA SER A 23 10.14 -2.01 -18.32
C SER A 23 11.27 -1.11 -18.85
N SER A 24 11.81 -1.46 -20.02
CA SER A 24 12.97 -0.79 -20.62
C SER A 24 12.73 0.70 -20.92
N SER A 25 11.47 1.07 -21.19
CA SER A 25 11.03 2.47 -21.32
C SER A 25 11.09 3.22 -19.99
N LEU A 26 10.82 2.54 -18.87
CA LEU A 26 10.93 3.07 -17.52
C LEU A 26 12.40 3.28 -17.13
N GLN A 27 13.26 2.30 -17.41
CA GLN A 27 14.69 2.38 -17.10
C GLN A 27 15.39 3.54 -17.83
N LYS A 28 15.08 3.75 -19.11
CA LYS A 28 15.62 4.90 -19.88
C LYS A 28 15.12 6.25 -19.38
N LYS A 29 13.92 6.31 -18.80
CA LYS A 29 13.42 7.53 -18.17
C LYS A 29 14.12 7.77 -16.83
N PHE A 30 14.34 6.73 -16.03
CA PHE A 30 15.03 6.84 -14.74
C PHE A 30 16.56 6.93 -14.82
N SER A 31 17.17 6.64 -15.96
CA SER A 31 18.64 6.69 -16.12
C SER A 31 19.23 8.09 -15.96
N ARG A 32 18.40 9.15 -16.04
CA ARG A 32 18.80 10.54 -15.76
C ARG A 32 18.67 10.93 -14.28
N GLY A 33 18.20 10.01 -13.42
CA GLY A 33 17.89 10.26 -12.02
C GLY A 33 16.44 10.71 -11.80
N VAL A 34 15.98 10.62 -10.55
CA VAL A 34 14.69 11.18 -10.11
C VAL A 34 14.98 12.55 -9.54
N HIS A 35 14.34 13.59 -10.08
CA HIS A 35 14.55 14.97 -9.60
C HIS A 35 13.78 15.24 -8.31
N PHE A 36 12.56 14.69 -8.20
CA PHE A 36 11.72 14.87 -7.02
C PHE A 36 11.06 13.55 -6.64
N ASN A 37 11.15 13.20 -5.35
CA ASN A 37 10.38 12.14 -4.74
C ASN A 37 9.35 12.80 -3.81
N MET A 38 8.07 12.69 -4.17
CA MET A 38 6.98 13.31 -3.44
C MET A 38 6.13 12.23 -2.78
N LYS A 39 5.86 12.40 -1.50
CA LYS A 39 4.91 11.58 -0.75
C LYS A 39 3.63 12.38 -0.54
N ILE A 40 2.54 11.95 -1.16
CA ILE A 40 1.23 12.61 -1.06
C ILE A 40 0.27 11.70 -0.31
N LEU A 41 -0.43 12.24 0.68
CA LEU A 41 -1.43 11.50 1.45
C LEU A 41 -2.83 11.86 0.95
N ILE A 42 -3.74 10.89 0.86
CA ILE A 42 -5.18 11.12 0.69
C ILE A 42 -5.85 10.79 2.02
N LYS A 43 -6.48 11.79 2.62
CA LYS A 43 -7.07 11.74 3.95
C LYS A 43 -8.52 12.17 3.90
N GLY A 44 -9.38 11.48 4.65
CA GLY A 44 -10.80 11.75 4.72
C GLY A 44 -11.57 10.55 5.26
N ASP A 45 -12.85 10.75 5.56
CA ASP A 45 -13.70 9.73 6.17
C ASP A 45 -13.93 8.53 5.26
N ARG A 46 -14.48 7.45 5.82
CA ARG A 46 -14.97 6.32 5.01
C ARG A 46 -16.09 6.80 4.07
N ASN A 47 -16.22 6.18 2.90
CA ASN A 47 -17.23 6.53 1.90
C ASN A 47 -17.11 7.91 1.21
N VAL A 48 -16.00 8.65 1.35
CA VAL A 48 -15.81 9.95 0.64
C VAL A 48 -15.16 9.82 -0.75
N GLY A 49 -14.88 8.60 -1.21
CA GLY A 49 -14.29 8.35 -2.54
C GLY A 49 -12.75 8.37 -2.61
N LYS A 50 -12.03 8.24 -1.49
CA LYS A 50 -10.55 8.20 -1.47
C LYS A 50 -9.94 7.15 -2.40
N SER A 51 -10.43 5.92 -2.30
CA SER A 51 -9.95 4.78 -3.09
C SER A 51 -10.28 4.97 -4.57
N CYS A 52 -11.45 5.53 -4.88
CA CYS A 52 -11.82 5.90 -6.25
C CYS A 52 -10.88 6.96 -6.82
N LEU A 53 -10.50 7.97 -6.03
CA LEU A 53 -9.51 8.97 -6.45
C LEU A 53 -8.14 8.34 -6.69
N LEU A 54 -7.69 7.46 -5.80
CA LEU A 54 -6.42 6.73 -5.95
C LEU A 54 -6.38 5.92 -7.25
N GLN A 55 -7.43 5.11 -7.49
CA GLN A 55 -7.57 4.31 -8.69
C GLN A 55 -7.61 5.18 -9.96
N ARG A 56 -8.28 6.33 -9.89
CA ARG A 56 -8.34 7.28 -11.00
C ARG A 56 -6.99 7.92 -11.31
N LEU A 57 -6.21 8.28 -10.29
CA LEU A 57 -4.85 8.82 -10.45
C LEU A 57 -3.90 7.80 -11.11
N GLN A 58 -4.10 6.51 -10.89
CA GLN A 58 -3.37 5.43 -11.57
C GLN A 58 -3.80 5.25 -13.04
N GLY A 59 -4.87 5.93 -13.50
CA GLY A 59 -5.45 5.75 -14.82
C GLY A 59 -6.50 4.64 -14.90
N GLY A 60 -6.96 4.11 -13.76
CA GLY A 60 -8.03 3.13 -13.69
C GLY A 60 -9.41 3.68 -14.05
N ALA A 61 -10.34 2.76 -14.27
CA ALA A 61 -11.76 3.08 -14.46
C ALA A 61 -12.42 3.50 -13.14
N PHE A 62 -13.55 4.18 -13.23
CA PHE A 62 -14.41 4.44 -12.09
C PHE A 62 -15.21 3.19 -11.74
N THR A 63 -15.27 2.86 -10.45
CA THR A 63 -16.07 1.75 -9.91
C THR A 63 -17.10 2.33 -8.95
N GLU A 64 -18.38 2.07 -9.18
CA GLU A 64 -19.48 2.57 -8.34
C GLU A 64 -19.66 1.74 -7.07
N GLU A 65 -19.33 0.44 -7.13
CA GLU A 65 -19.43 -0.46 -5.98
C GLU A 65 -18.50 -0.02 -4.84
N TYR A 66 -19.08 0.15 -3.65
CA TYR A 66 -18.31 0.51 -2.46
C TYR A 66 -17.70 -0.71 -1.78
N VAL A 67 -16.37 -0.83 -1.90
CA VAL A 67 -15.57 -1.79 -1.12
C VAL A 67 -14.73 -1.00 -0.09
N PRO A 68 -14.98 -1.17 1.23
CA PRO A 68 -14.20 -0.49 2.25
C PRO A 68 -12.72 -0.90 2.24
N THR A 69 -11.82 0.07 2.23
CA THR A 69 -10.38 -0.17 2.38
C THR A 69 -10.04 -0.61 3.81
N GLU A 70 -9.46 -1.79 3.96
CA GLU A 70 -9.10 -2.36 5.28
C GLU A 70 -7.74 -1.87 5.80
N GLN A 71 -6.83 -1.52 4.88
CA GLN A 71 -5.43 -1.17 5.18
C GLN A 71 -4.97 -0.02 4.28
N ILE A 72 -3.95 0.71 4.71
CA ILE A 72 -3.30 1.75 3.91
C ILE A 72 -2.88 1.16 2.56
N GLN A 73 -3.23 1.87 1.49
CA GLN A 73 -2.80 1.53 0.13
C GLN A 73 -1.81 2.56 -0.37
N VAL A 74 -0.81 2.11 -1.13
CA VAL A 74 0.21 2.97 -1.72
C VAL A 74 0.27 2.75 -3.22
N ALA A 75 0.24 3.83 -3.98
CA ALA A 75 0.28 3.84 -5.42
C ALA A 75 1.40 4.75 -5.94
N PRO A 76 2.34 4.23 -6.76
CA PRO A 76 3.23 5.10 -7.51
C PRO A 76 2.46 5.72 -8.70
N ILE A 77 2.47 7.05 -8.78
CA ILE A 77 1.88 7.81 -9.89
C ILE A 77 3.00 8.44 -10.70
N HIS A 78 3.03 8.14 -12.00
CA HIS A 78 3.96 8.77 -12.93
C HIS A 78 3.35 10.07 -13.44
N TRP A 79 3.84 11.18 -12.91
CA TRP A 79 3.44 12.50 -13.36
C TRP A 79 4.44 13.03 -14.39
N ALA A 80 3.95 13.37 -15.57
CA ALA A 80 4.73 14.03 -16.62
C ALA A 80 4.22 15.47 -16.78
N TYR A 81 5.02 16.45 -16.36
CA TYR A 81 4.70 17.86 -16.58
C TYR A 81 5.15 18.29 -17.98
N LYS A 82 4.28 18.97 -18.73
CA LYS A 82 4.55 19.28 -20.15
C LYS A 82 5.66 20.31 -20.36
N ASN A 83 5.96 21.15 -19.37
CA ASN A 83 6.85 22.31 -19.53
C ASN A 83 8.23 22.11 -18.89
N THR A 84 8.51 20.97 -18.24
CA THR A 84 9.83 20.68 -17.67
C THR A 84 10.21 19.22 -17.87
N ASP A 85 11.50 18.96 -18.11
CA ASP A 85 12.03 17.60 -18.24
C ASP A 85 12.27 16.92 -16.88
N PHE A 86 11.68 17.43 -15.80
CA PHE A 86 11.86 16.87 -14.47
C PHE A 86 11.08 15.57 -14.30
N ILE A 87 11.80 14.54 -13.88
CA ILE A 87 11.23 13.25 -13.51
C ILE A 87 10.79 13.32 -12.05
N VAL A 88 9.47 13.35 -11.82
CA VAL A 88 8.86 13.34 -10.49
C VAL A 88 8.29 11.96 -10.20
N LYS A 89 8.76 11.33 -9.12
CA LYS A 89 8.17 10.11 -8.58
C LYS A 89 7.20 10.52 -7.47
N VAL A 90 5.91 10.36 -7.73
CA VAL A 90 4.88 10.62 -6.71
C VAL A 90 4.42 9.29 -6.12
N GLU A 91 4.52 9.13 -4.81
CA GLU A 91 3.93 8.03 -4.06
C GLU A 91 2.69 8.56 -3.35
N VAL A 92 1.52 8.10 -3.78
CA VAL A 92 0.23 8.48 -3.19
C VAL A 92 -0.19 7.41 -2.20
N TRP A 93 -0.47 7.82 -0.97
CA TRP A 93 -0.86 6.95 0.13
C TRP A 93 -2.31 7.23 0.50
N GLU A 94 -3.20 6.26 0.32
CA GLU A 94 -4.55 6.33 0.87
C GLU A 94 -4.51 6.00 2.35
N VAL A 95 -4.86 6.97 3.19
CA VAL A 95 -4.82 6.82 4.64
C VAL A 95 -6.09 6.13 5.13
N VAL A 96 -5.91 5.05 5.89
CA VAL A 96 -6.95 4.40 6.68
C VAL A 96 -6.71 4.74 8.15
N ASP A 97 -7.67 5.40 8.80
CA ASP A 97 -7.56 5.78 10.22
C ASP A 97 -7.44 4.56 11.13
N LYS A 98 -8.47 3.73 11.07
CA LYS A 98 -8.58 2.49 11.82
C LYS A 98 -8.87 1.39 10.84
N GLY A 99 -7.97 0.42 10.78
CA GLY A 99 -8.15 -0.79 10.01
C GLY A 99 -9.33 -1.61 10.53
N ARG A 100 -9.86 -2.51 9.71
CA ARG A 100 -10.80 -3.54 10.16
C ARG A 100 -10.04 -4.85 10.31
N THR A 101 -9.94 -5.38 11.52
CA THR A 101 -9.51 -6.76 11.72
C THR A 101 -10.68 -7.66 11.36
N LYS A 102 -10.50 -8.54 10.36
CA LYS A 102 -11.47 -9.61 10.12
C LYS A 102 -11.37 -10.56 11.31
N LYS A 103 -12.37 -10.54 12.19
CA LYS A 103 -12.57 -11.63 13.15
C LYS A 103 -12.66 -12.91 12.34
N LYS A 104 -11.63 -13.76 12.42
CA LYS A 104 -11.73 -15.11 11.86
C LYS A 104 -12.97 -15.74 12.51
N PRO A 105 -13.93 -16.28 11.74
CA PRO A 105 -14.98 -17.07 12.36
C PRO A 105 -14.28 -18.18 13.16
N PRO A 106 -14.70 -18.46 14.40
CA PRO A 106 -14.10 -19.54 15.16
C PRO A 106 -14.21 -20.80 14.32
N LEU A 107 -13.06 -21.35 13.92
CA LEU A 107 -12.98 -22.64 13.28
C LEU A 107 -13.53 -23.65 14.27
N GLY A 108 -14.81 -23.97 14.10
CA GLY A 108 -15.52 -24.90 14.96
C GLY A 108 -14.92 -26.28 14.82
N LEU A 109 -14.21 -26.71 15.85
CA LEU A 109 -14.38 -28.03 16.42
C LEU A 109 -14.38 -27.86 17.95
N LYS A 110 -15.56 -27.62 18.52
CA LYS A 110 -15.75 -27.69 19.97
C LYS A 110 -15.60 -29.16 20.38
N LEU A 111 -14.40 -29.55 20.79
CA LEU A 111 -14.19 -30.74 21.62
C LEU A 111 -14.40 -30.29 23.06
N GLU A 112 -15.59 -30.60 23.57
CA GLU A 112 -15.97 -30.41 24.95
C GLU A 112 -15.10 -31.32 25.84
N ASN A 113 -14.07 -30.77 26.46
CA ASN A 113 -13.45 -31.36 27.64
C ASN A 113 -12.73 -30.27 28.48
N GLN A 114 -13.42 -29.88 29.54
CA GLN A 114 -12.96 -29.44 30.86
C GLN A 114 -11.77 -28.45 30.99
N SER A 115 -12.12 -27.28 31.54
CA SER A 115 -11.44 -26.54 32.61
C SER A 115 -10.02 -25.98 32.38
N ALA A 116 -9.96 -24.79 31.79
CA ALA A 116 -9.20 -23.63 32.31
C ALA A 116 -9.56 -22.39 31.45
N PRO A 117 -9.82 -21.20 32.02
CA PRO A 117 -9.81 -19.97 31.25
C PRO A 117 -8.34 -19.64 30.95
N VAL A 118 -7.78 -20.26 29.93
CA VAL A 118 -6.58 -19.73 29.29
C VAL A 118 -7.03 -18.40 28.68
N PRO A 119 -6.40 -17.25 28.99
CA PRO A 119 -6.66 -16.04 28.22
C PRO A 119 -6.29 -16.41 26.79
N GLU A 120 -7.29 -16.55 25.92
CA GLU A 120 -7.03 -16.55 24.50
C GLU A 120 -6.39 -15.19 24.25
N GLU A 121 -5.06 -15.15 24.18
CA GLU A 121 -4.34 -14.03 23.60
C GLU A 121 -4.85 -13.97 22.17
N GLU A 122 -5.92 -13.19 21.99
CA GLU A 122 -6.44 -12.78 20.70
C GLU A 122 -5.27 -12.08 20.03
N TYR A 123 -4.49 -12.83 19.25
CA TYR A 123 -3.40 -12.29 18.45
C TYR A 123 -4.04 -11.37 17.42
N ASP A 124 -4.30 -10.13 17.83
CA ASP A 124 -4.89 -9.11 16.99
C ASP A 124 -3.87 -8.85 15.89
N THR A 125 -4.14 -9.42 14.71
CA THR A 125 -3.21 -9.34 13.59
C THR A 125 -3.01 -7.86 13.27
N PRO A 126 -1.77 -7.33 13.36
CA PRO A 126 -1.55 -5.89 13.22
C PRO A 126 -1.99 -5.45 11.82
N VAL A 127 -2.87 -4.44 11.78
CA VAL A 127 -3.36 -3.87 10.54
C VAL A 127 -2.52 -2.66 10.17
N LEU A 128 -2.15 -2.54 8.90
CA LEU A 128 -1.43 -1.37 8.39
C LEU A 128 -2.39 -0.17 8.29
N ASP A 129 -2.59 0.51 9.41
CA ASP A 129 -3.39 1.73 9.51
C ASP A 129 -2.58 2.89 10.11
N ALA A 130 -3.21 4.06 10.21
CA ALA A 130 -2.57 5.26 10.74
C ALA A 130 -2.33 5.23 12.26
N THR A 131 -2.90 4.25 12.98
CA THR A 131 -2.58 4.03 14.40
C THR A 131 -1.28 3.25 14.56
N PHE A 132 -1.01 2.33 13.63
CA PHE A 132 0.20 1.52 13.62
C PHE A 132 1.40 2.22 13.00
N LEU A 133 1.20 2.97 11.91
CA LEU A 133 2.26 3.63 11.15
C LEU A 133 2.04 5.14 11.09
N ASP A 134 3.07 5.92 11.44
CA ASP A 134 3.07 7.37 11.25
C ASP A 134 3.19 7.72 9.75
N VAL A 135 2.04 7.78 9.09
CA VAL A 135 1.93 8.09 7.67
C VAL A 135 2.28 9.54 7.36
N TYR A 136 2.22 10.46 8.34
CA TYR A 136 2.43 11.89 8.12
C TYR A 136 3.90 12.28 8.07
N LYS A 137 4.78 11.44 8.63
CA LYS A 137 6.23 11.65 8.53
C LYS A 137 6.67 11.77 7.06
N ASN A 138 7.39 12.86 6.78
CA ASN A 138 7.93 13.21 5.46
C ASN A 138 6.88 13.33 4.34
N ALA A 139 5.61 13.62 4.67
CA ALA A 139 4.61 13.92 3.66
C ALA A 139 4.90 15.29 3.01
N THR A 140 4.96 15.31 1.69
CA THR A 140 5.11 16.53 0.88
C THR A 140 3.80 17.30 0.78
N GLY A 141 2.67 16.60 0.82
CA GLY A 141 1.34 17.19 0.74
C GLY A 141 0.24 16.23 1.17
N VAL A 142 -0.92 16.79 1.49
CA VAL A 142 -2.11 16.05 1.91
C VAL A 142 -3.32 16.53 1.11
N ILE A 143 -4.04 15.59 0.52
CA ILE A 143 -5.34 15.79 -0.13
C ILE A 143 -6.40 15.44 0.90
N LEU A 144 -7.13 16.45 1.37
CA LEU A 144 -8.28 16.26 2.25
C LEU A 144 -9.53 16.08 1.41
N MET A 145 -10.20 14.94 1.57
CA MET A 145 -11.45 14.61 0.89
C MET A 145 -12.62 14.64 1.86
N LEU A 146 -13.65 15.39 1.48
CA LEU A 146 -14.89 15.55 2.21
C LEU A 146 -16.06 15.22 1.30
N ASP A 147 -17.07 14.58 1.87
CA ASP A 147 -18.37 14.40 1.24
C ASP A 147 -19.32 15.50 1.72
N ILE A 148 -19.66 16.41 0.81
CA ILE A 148 -20.54 17.56 1.09
C ILE A 148 -21.98 17.15 1.42
N THR A 149 -22.37 15.91 1.15
CA THR A 149 -23.72 15.41 1.42
C THR A 149 -23.88 14.89 2.85
N LYS A 150 -22.78 14.69 3.57
CA LYS A 150 -22.82 14.25 4.97
C LYS A 150 -23.07 15.45 5.88
N PRO A 151 -24.07 15.38 6.77
CA PRO A 151 -24.17 16.31 7.89
C PRO A 151 -23.12 15.87 8.93
N TRP A 152 -21.99 16.57 8.99
CA TRP A 152 -20.97 16.35 10.01
C TRP A 152 -21.37 16.96 11.36
#